data_AF-A0A1G2FI18-F1
#
_entry.id   AF-A0A1G2FI18-F1
#
_cell.length_a   1.000
_cell.length_b   1.000
_cell.length_c   1.000
_cell.angle_alpha   90.00
_cell.angle_beta   90.00
_cell.angle_gamma   90.00
#
_symmetry.space_group_name_H-M   'P 1'
#
loop_
_entity.id
_entity.type
_entity.pdbx_description
1 polymer ?
#
loop_
_entity_poly.entity_id
_entity_poly.type
_entity_poly.pdbx_seq_one_letter_code
_entity_poly.pdbx_strand_id
1 'polypeptide(L)'
;MVGELPSAVPITSYIPPVSSKEISGLNDGVWYFHARFKNQAGWGEVSHFRFQIDSQKPDYFEIKEIIREDLTEPKAKFVFNAEDKTSGIDFYEIQIDAKSPEIWQDDGRHIYETAVLWPGKHILIAKATDRAGNSLANSVEFIIEPLESPFITEWPKELESGEQLIIKGTTKYPNAQIIAWLERQDEYPSAQIITGLERQDEAAKSRTTRSDKDGNFIFAADEKPKDGVYGFWAEVMDERGAKSLPTEKITIAVKPSAFLRIGSKTINLLSVAVPIIALIVLMLFVVWYGWHKFNLFKKRLRKEVGEAEQALHKAFNLLREEIQEQIKLLEKTRNKRGLTKEEQKILKQLKKDLDDAERFVGKELKDIEKEVK
;
A
#
# COMPACT_ATOMS: atom_id res chain seq x y z
N MET A 1 19.04 45.83 -60.58
CA MET A 1 18.11 44.98 -59.82
C MET A 1 18.72 43.63 -59.53
N VAL A 2 19.03 42.68 -60.43
CA VAL A 2 19.84 41.50 -60.06
C VAL A 2 20.88 41.19 -61.15
N GLY A 3 22.09 40.80 -60.76
CA GLY A 3 23.14 40.34 -61.67
C GLY A 3 24.31 39.67 -60.93
N GLU A 4 25.28 39.13 -61.68
CA GLU A 4 26.42 38.38 -61.11
C GLU A 4 27.59 39.29 -60.68
N LEU A 5 27.60 40.54 -61.12
CA LEU A 5 28.67 41.49 -60.81
C LEU A 5 28.47 42.11 -59.43
N PRO A 6 29.50 42.18 -58.57
CA PRO A 6 29.39 42.76 -57.24
C PRO A 6 29.07 44.26 -57.27
N SER A 7 29.51 44.95 -58.32
CA SER A 7 29.37 46.40 -58.48
C SER A 7 28.84 46.73 -59.87
N ALA A 8 27.52 46.84 -60.01
CA ALA A 8 26.88 47.30 -61.24
C ALA A 8 25.88 48.43 -60.99
N VAL A 9 25.78 49.36 -61.95
CA VAL A 9 24.79 50.45 -61.91
C VAL A 9 23.49 49.96 -62.56
N PRO A 10 22.34 49.97 -61.85
CA PRO A 10 21.08 49.50 -62.42
C PRO A 10 20.55 50.49 -63.48
N ILE A 11 20.19 49.95 -64.64
CA ILE A 11 19.69 50.71 -65.79
C ILE A 11 18.16 50.70 -65.94
N THR A 12 17.48 49.71 -65.36
CA THR A 12 16.01 49.60 -65.39
C THR A 12 15.38 50.55 -64.38
N SER A 13 14.44 51.39 -64.83
CA SER A 13 13.71 52.35 -64.00
C SER A 13 12.23 51.97 -63.90
N TYR A 14 11.64 52.15 -62.72
CA TYR A 14 10.22 51.92 -62.47
C TYR A 14 9.58 53.21 -61.97
N ILE A 15 8.52 53.65 -62.65
CA ILE A 15 7.74 54.84 -62.31
C ILE A 15 6.25 54.46 -62.38
N PRO A 16 5.49 54.53 -61.26
CA PRO A 16 5.94 54.91 -59.92
C PRO A 16 6.93 53.90 -59.30
N PRO A 17 7.66 54.26 -58.23
CA PRO A 17 8.55 53.34 -57.53
C PRO A 17 7.79 52.08 -57.07
N VAL A 18 8.41 50.91 -57.25
CA VAL A 18 7.85 49.62 -56.80
C VAL A 18 8.40 49.26 -55.42
N SER A 19 7.54 48.72 -54.55
CA SER A 19 7.94 48.20 -53.23
C SER A 19 8.38 46.73 -53.27
N SER A 20 7.99 45.98 -54.30
CA SER A 20 8.34 44.57 -54.49
C SER A 20 8.57 44.24 -55.96
N LYS A 21 9.38 43.20 -56.22
CA LYS A 21 9.62 42.66 -57.55
C LYS A 21 9.93 41.16 -57.45
N GLU A 22 9.16 40.36 -58.17
CA GLU A 22 9.47 38.95 -58.38
C GLU A 22 10.44 38.79 -59.54
N ILE A 23 11.44 37.93 -59.35
CA ILE A 23 12.47 37.59 -60.34
C ILE A 23 12.51 36.06 -60.40
N SER A 24 12.22 35.51 -61.57
CA SER A 24 12.16 34.05 -61.80
C SER A 24 13.27 33.62 -62.76
N GLY A 25 13.64 32.34 -62.73
CA GLY A 25 14.62 31.76 -63.67
C GLY A 25 16.07 32.14 -63.40
N LEU A 26 16.42 32.46 -62.15
CA LEU A 26 17.82 32.56 -61.73
C LEU A 26 18.36 31.15 -61.48
N ASN A 27 19.55 30.88 -62.02
CA ASN A 27 20.27 29.64 -61.72
C ASN A 27 20.95 29.74 -60.35
N ASP A 28 21.37 28.59 -59.83
CA ASP A 28 22.20 28.50 -58.64
C ASP A 28 23.49 29.30 -58.84
N GLY A 29 23.95 29.97 -57.78
CA GLY A 29 25.13 30.81 -57.81
C GLY A 29 25.04 32.07 -56.96
N VAL A 30 26.04 32.93 -57.11
CA VAL A 30 26.16 34.19 -56.37
C VAL A 30 25.52 35.31 -57.18
N TRP A 31 24.58 36.01 -56.56
CA TRP A 31 23.85 37.10 -57.17
C TRP A 31 23.95 38.36 -56.32
N TYR A 32 23.80 39.50 -56.97
CA TYR A 32 23.83 40.81 -56.34
C TYR A 32 22.59 41.60 -56.72
N PHE A 33 21.83 42.03 -55.72
CA PHE A 33 20.75 42.96 -55.88
C PHE A 33 21.27 44.39 -55.87
N HIS A 34 20.94 45.15 -56.92
CA HIS A 34 21.35 46.56 -57.07
C HIS A 34 20.15 47.47 -57.18
N ALA A 35 20.08 48.47 -56.31
CA ALA A 35 19.03 49.48 -56.28
C ALA A 35 19.61 50.89 -56.12
N ARG A 36 18.98 51.87 -56.75
CA ARG A 36 19.22 53.30 -56.51
C ARG A 36 17.93 54.05 -56.69
N PHE A 37 17.78 55.17 -55.99
CA PHE A 37 16.57 55.99 -56.01
C PHE A 37 16.83 57.33 -56.69
N LYS A 38 15.85 57.85 -57.42
CA LYS A 38 15.90 59.20 -58.01
C LYS A 38 14.88 60.09 -57.31
N ASN A 39 15.33 61.22 -56.78
CA ASN A 39 14.47 62.28 -56.24
C ASN A 39 14.60 63.56 -57.09
N GLN A 40 14.06 64.68 -56.60
CA GLN A 40 14.14 65.98 -57.29
C GLN A 40 15.57 66.51 -57.46
N ALA A 41 16.51 66.10 -56.61
CA ALA A 41 17.93 66.48 -56.69
C ALA A 41 18.76 65.58 -57.63
N GLY A 42 18.20 64.46 -58.09
CA GLY A 42 18.88 63.53 -58.99
C GLY A 42 18.92 62.09 -58.48
N TRP A 43 19.84 61.30 -59.03
CA TRP A 43 20.07 59.92 -58.59
C TRP A 43 20.91 59.90 -57.31
N GLY A 44 20.50 59.11 -56.33
CA GLY A 44 21.33 58.77 -55.17
C GLY A 44 22.36 57.69 -55.47
N GLU A 45 23.12 57.30 -54.45
CA GLU A 45 24.08 56.20 -54.51
C GLU A 45 23.42 54.85 -54.82
N VAL A 46 24.23 53.90 -55.29
CA VAL A 46 23.80 52.53 -55.56
C VAL A 46 23.99 51.68 -54.31
N SER A 47 22.93 51.06 -53.83
CA SER A 47 22.96 50.03 -52.79
C SER A 47 23.14 48.66 -53.43
N HIS A 48 23.99 47.84 -52.83
CA HIS A 48 24.32 46.49 -53.28
C HIS A 48 23.98 45.48 -52.16
N PHE A 49 23.34 44.37 -52.51
CA PHE A 49 23.04 43.28 -51.57
C PHE A 49 23.40 41.95 -52.19
N ARG A 50 24.38 41.24 -51.63
CA ARG A 50 24.79 39.91 -52.10
C ARG A 50 23.83 38.87 -51.55
N PHE A 51 23.41 37.93 -52.40
CA PHE A 51 22.67 36.73 -52.01
C PHE A 51 23.15 35.53 -52.82
N GLN A 52 22.83 34.32 -52.35
CA GLN A 52 23.22 33.07 -52.97
C GLN A 52 21.96 32.25 -53.20
N ILE A 53 21.87 31.61 -54.35
CA ILE A 53 20.83 30.64 -54.66
C ILE A 53 21.51 29.29 -54.74
N ASP A 54 21.00 28.34 -53.97
CA ASP A 54 21.44 26.96 -53.98
C ASP A 54 20.21 26.08 -53.81
N SER A 55 19.91 25.30 -54.84
CA SER A 55 18.76 24.40 -54.90
C SER A 55 19.17 22.93 -54.82
N GLN A 56 20.47 22.65 -54.71
CA GLN A 56 21.00 21.29 -54.66
C GLN A 56 21.12 20.84 -53.22
N LYS A 57 20.74 19.59 -52.95
CA LYS A 57 21.10 18.94 -51.68
C LYS A 57 22.60 18.64 -51.65
N PRO A 58 23.18 18.38 -50.45
CA PRO A 58 24.54 17.91 -50.33
C PRO A 58 24.88 16.77 -51.30
N ASP A 59 26.06 16.83 -51.92
CA ASP A 59 26.55 15.86 -52.91
C ASP A 59 26.77 14.48 -52.28
N TYR A 60 27.22 14.46 -51.03
CA TYR A 60 27.65 13.27 -50.33
C TYR A 60 27.35 13.38 -48.84
N PHE A 61 26.94 12.27 -48.22
CA PHE A 61 26.90 12.15 -46.78
C PHE A 61 27.08 10.69 -46.35
N GLU A 62 28.11 10.40 -45.57
CA GLU A 62 28.40 9.09 -44.99
C GLU A 62 28.59 9.20 -43.48
N ILE A 63 28.11 8.18 -42.78
CA ILE A 63 28.25 8.01 -41.33
C ILE A 63 29.03 6.73 -41.10
N LYS A 64 30.15 6.82 -40.37
CA LYS A 64 30.97 5.66 -40.00
C LYS A 64 31.15 5.60 -38.49
N GLU A 65 30.81 4.46 -37.88
CA GLU A 65 31.13 4.23 -36.49
C GLU A 65 32.65 4.14 -36.29
N ILE A 66 33.15 4.81 -35.24
CA ILE A 66 34.51 4.64 -34.77
C ILE A 66 34.57 3.32 -34.00
N ILE A 67 35.33 2.35 -34.51
CA ILE A 67 35.43 1.01 -33.93
C ILE A 67 35.82 1.11 -32.45
N ARG A 68 35.06 0.43 -31.61
CA ARG A 68 35.28 0.30 -30.16
C ARG A 68 35.92 -1.05 -29.86
N GLU A 69 36.88 -1.07 -28.94
CA GLU A 69 37.44 -2.33 -28.41
C GLU A 69 36.48 -3.00 -27.41
N ASP A 70 35.72 -2.20 -26.67
CA ASP A 70 34.72 -2.62 -25.69
C ASP A 70 33.33 -2.18 -26.14
N LEU A 71 32.49 -3.14 -26.53
CA LEU A 71 31.12 -2.88 -26.98
C LEU A 71 30.16 -2.58 -25.84
N THR A 72 30.58 -2.75 -24.58
CA THR A 72 29.81 -2.32 -23.40
C THR A 72 29.93 -0.82 -23.14
N GLU A 73 30.82 -0.11 -23.85
CA GLU A 73 30.89 1.35 -23.79
C GLU A 73 29.54 1.95 -24.24
N PRO A 74 28.80 2.64 -23.35
CA PRO A 74 27.42 3.03 -23.61
C PRO A 74 27.31 4.27 -24.48
N LYS A 75 28.45 4.86 -24.88
CA LYS A 75 28.55 5.97 -25.81
C LYS A 75 29.24 5.52 -27.07
N ALA A 76 28.58 5.68 -28.20
CA ALA A 76 29.17 5.43 -29.50
C ALA A 76 29.66 6.73 -30.13
N LYS A 77 30.69 6.63 -30.97
CA LYS A 77 31.25 7.76 -31.71
C LYS A 77 31.17 7.50 -33.20
N PHE A 78 30.87 8.54 -33.96
CA PHE A 78 30.65 8.44 -35.40
C PHE A 78 31.38 9.57 -36.10
N VAL A 79 32.07 9.23 -37.20
CA VAL A 79 32.61 10.20 -38.13
C VAL A 79 31.52 10.52 -39.15
N PHE A 80 31.20 11.81 -39.28
CA PHE A 80 30.25 12.32 -40.26
C PHE A 80 31.03 12.97 -41.39
N ASN A 81 30.94 12.41 -42.59
CA ASN A 81 31.59 12.97 -43.77
C ASN A 81 30.53 13.44 -44.76
N ALA A 82 30.34 14.76 -44.85
CA ALA A 82 29.40 15.37 -45.78
C ALA A 82 30.09 16.41 -46.65
N GLU A 83 29.73 16.44 -47.93
CA GLU A 83 30.27 17.39 -48.90
C GLU A 83 29.12 18.10 -49.61
N ASP A 84 29.24 19.42 -49.68
CA ASP A 84 28.36 20.29 -50.45
C ASP A 84 29.21 21.37 -51.13
N LYS A 85 29.13 21.45 -52.46
CA LYS A 85 30.00 22.33 -53.28
C LYS A 85 29.57 23.80 -53.27
N THR A 86 28.32 24.08 -52.97
CA THR A 86 27.68 25.38 -53.25
C THR A 86 27.60 26.23 -51.99
N SER A 87 26.90 25.76 -50.97
CA SER A 87 26.64 26.52 -49.75
C SER A 87 27.37 25.96 -48.52
N GLY A 88 27.87 24.72 -48.61
CA GLY A 88 28.50 23.99 -47.53
C GLY A 88 27.48 23.52 -46.49
N ILE A 89 27.89 22.60 -45.62
CA ILE A 89 27.04 22.07 -44.55
C ILE A 89 26.89 23.10 -43.42
N ASP A 90 25.66 23.26 -42.93
CA ASP A 90 25.33 24.14 -41.81
C ASP A 90 25.22 23.36 -40.49
N PHE A 91 24.36 22.34 -40.46
CA PHE A 91 24.15 21.50 -39.28
C PHE A 91 23.66 20.09 -39.66
N TYR A 92 23.64 19.22 -38.66
CA TYR A 92 23.06 17.89 -38.77
C TYR A 92 21.86 17.76 -37.84
N GLU A 93 20.78 17.14 -38.30
CA GLU A 93 19.71 16.64 -37.44
C GLU A 93 19.96 15.16 -37.19
N ILE A 94 20.14 14.79 -35.92
CA ILE A 94 20.50 13.43 -35.50
C ILE A 94 19.34 12.84 -34.71
N GLN A 95 18.94 11.65 -35.10
CA GLN A 95 17.92 10.87 -34.43
C GLN A 95 18.51 9.50 -34.10
N ILE A 96 18.42 9.11 -32.83
CA ILE A 96 18.77 7.77 -32.38
C ILE A 96 17.47 7.02 -32.06
N ASP A 97 17.26 5.89 -32.72
CA ASP A 97 16.05 5.08 -32.62
C ASP A 97 14.76 5.90 -32.89
N ALA A 98 13.76 5.77 -32.02
CA ALA A 98 12.50 6.51 -32.09
C ALA A 98 12.50 7.80 -31.25
N LYS A 99 13.66 8.27 -30.79
CA LYS A 99 13.76 9.51 -30.00
C LYS A 99 13.58 10.74 -30.88
N SER A 100 13.24 11.87 -30.27
CA SER A 100 13.16 13.14 -30.99
C SER A 100 14.52 13.52 -31.58
N PRO A 101 14.57 14.05 -32.82
CA PRO A 101 15.82 14.51 -33.40
C PRO A 101 16.43 15.67 -32.61
N GLU A 102 17.75 15.70 -32.53
CA GLU A 102 18.54 16.79 -31.98
C GLU A 102 19.36 17.48 -33.08
N ILE A 103 19.60 18.79 -32.92
CA ILE A 103 20.47 19.54 -33.83
C ILE A 103 21.89 19.46 -33.29
N TRP A 104 22.80 18.96 -34.12
CA TRP A 104 24.23 18.92 -33.85
C TRP A 104 24.98 19.87 -34.80
N GLN A 105 25.79 20.74 -34.21
CA GLN A 105 26.74 21.58 -34.93
C GLN A 105 28.13 20.96 -34.83
N ASP A 106 28.73 20.73 -35.98
CA ASP A 106 30.08 20.19 -36.07
C ASP A 106 31.10 21.23 -35.64
N ASP A 107 31.99 20.83 -34.74
CA ASP A 107 33.08 21.67 -34.21
C ASP A 107 34.34 21.64 -35.10
N GLY A 108 34.24 20.98 -36.26
CA GLY A 108 35.32 20.81 -37.24
C GLY A 108 36.11 19.52 -37.02
N ARG A 109 35.81 18.73 -35.98
CA ARG A 109 36.39 17.39 -35.82
C ARG A 109 35.62 16.32 -36.58
N HIS A 110 34.40 16.62 -37.04
CA HIS A 110 33.53 15.69 -37.75
C HIS A 110 33.14 14.45 -36.91
N ILE A 111 33.27 14.52 -35.59
CA ILE A 111 33.00 13.41 -34.67
C ILE A 111 31.80 13.75 -33.80
N TYR A 112 30.71 13.01 -34.01
CA TYR A 112 29.56 13.00 -33.13
C TYR A 112 29.70 11.91 -32.07
N GLU A 113 29.35 12.21 -30.82
CA GLU A 113 29.31 11.27 -29.70
C GLU A 113 27.90 11.20 -29.12
N THR A 114 27.37 10.00 -28.95
CA THR A 114 26.02 9.81 -28.41
C THR A 114 25.96 10.14 -26.92
N ALA A 115 24.76 10.41 -26.42
CA ALA A 115 24.48 10.26 -24.99
C ALA A 115 24.69 8.80 -24.53
N VAL A 116 24.60 8.56 -23.21
CA VAL A 116 24.60 7.20 -22.66
C VAL A 116 23.36 6.46 -23.17
N LEU A 117 23.57 5.34 -23.85
CA LEU A 117 22.52 4.50 -24.40
C LEU A 117 22.37 3.21 -23.59
N TRP A 118 21.16 2.66 -23.61
CA TRP A 118 20.88 1.35 -23.03
C TRP A 118 21.50 0.23 -23.87
N PRO A 119 21.78 -0.95 -23.28
CA PRO A 119 22.20 -2.09 -24.07
C PRO A 119 21.14 -2.50 -25.10
N GLY A 120 21.58 -2.80 -26.31
CA GLY A 120 20.70 -3.16 -27.40
C GLY A 120 21.25 -2.79 -28.76
N LYS A 121 20.44 -3.09 -29.78
CA LYS A 121 20.69 -2.62 -31.15
C LYS A 121 20.09 -1.23 -31.29
N HIS A 122 20.83 -0.35 -31.94
CA HIS A 122 20.44 1.01 -32.20
C HIS A 122 20.58 1.35 -33.66
N ILE A 123 19.79 2.32 -34.10
CA ILE A 123 19.94 2.98 -35.39
C ILE A 123 20.17 4.46 -35.18
N LEU A 124 21.26 4.98 -35.73
CA LEU A 124 21.50 6.40 -35.84
C LEU A 124 21.09 6.83 -37.25
N ILE A 125 20.11 7.73 -37.33
CA ILE A 125 19.69 8.40 -38.55
C ILE A 125 20.19 9.84 -38.43
N ALA A 126 20.95 10.31 -39.40
CA ALA A 126 21.34 11.72 -39.46
C ALA A 126 20.93 12.33 -40.78
N LYS A 127 20.68 13.63 -40.77
CA LYS A 127 20.35 14.43 -41.93
C LYS A 127 21.28 15.65 -41.95
N ALA A 128 22.16 15.71 -42.94
CA ALA A 128 23.01 16.86 -43.21
C ALA A 128 22.19 17.93 -43.94
N THR A 129 22.15 19.14 -43.39
CA THR A 129 21.45 20.30 -43.97
C THR A 129 22.46 21.36 -44.34
N ASP A 130 22.39 21.85 -45.57
CA ASP A 130 23.25 22.91 -46.08
C ASP A 130 22.80 24.31 -45.63
N ARG A 131 23.55 25.37 -45.97
CA ARG A 131 23.21 26.74 -45.59
C ARG A 131 22.03 27.34 -46.37
N ALA A 132 21.56 26.66 -47.41
CA ALA A 132 20.38 27.02 -48.19
C ALA A 132 19.10 26.28 -47.74
N GLY A 133 19.23 25.30 -46.83
CA GLY A 133 18.15 24.49 -46.30
C GLY A 133 17.88 23.19 -47.05
N ASN A 134 18.68 22.83 -48.06
CA ASN A 134 18.58 21.52 -48.70
C ASN A 134 19.26 20.46 -47.83
N SER A 135 18.82 19.21 -47.94
CA SER A 135 19.29 18.16 -47.03
C SER A 135 19.42 16.78 -47.65
N LEU A 136 20.34 16.00 -47.07
CA LEU A 136 20.58 14.60 -47.40
C LEU A 136 20.66 13.78 -46.11
N ALA A 137 19.93 12.67 -46.06
CA ALA A 137 19.90 11.78 -44.90
C ALA A 137 20.64 10.47 -45.16
N ASN A 138 21.23 9.92 -44.10
CA ASN A 138 21.86 8.60 -44.08
C ASN A 138 21.67 7.95 -42.70
N SER A 139 21.90 6.65 -42.58
CA SER A 139 21.76 5.93 -41.32
C SER A 139 22.80 4.83 -41.15
N VAL A 140 23.10 4.50 -39.89
CA VAL A 140 24.00 3.40 -39.51
C VAL A 140 23.40 2.62 -38.35
N GLU A 141 23.49 1.30 -38.41
CA GLU A 141 23.13 0.41 -37.30
C GLU A 141 24.35 0.08 -36.46
N PHE A 142 24.19 0.04 -35.14
CA PHE A 142 25.26 -0.30 -34.20
C PHE A 142 24.67 -1.01 -32.97
N ILE A 143 25.55 -1.54 -32.11
CA ILE A 143 25.15 -2.29 -30.92
C ILE A 143 25.88 -1.77 -29.67
N ILE A 144 25.16 -1.68 -28.56
CA ILE A 144 25.72 -1.56 -27.21
C ILE A 144 25.50 -2.91 -26.52
N GLU A 145 26.58 -3.61 -26.19
CA GLU A 145 26.48 -4.86 -25.46
C GLU A 145 26.18 -4.62 -23.98
N PRO A 146 25.37 -5.47 -23.32
CA PRO A 146 25.11 -5.33 -21.91
C PRO A 146 26.32 -5.74 -21.08
N LEU A 147 26.49 -5.10 -19.93
CA LEU A 147 27.30 -5.66 -18.86
C LEU A 147 26.73 -7.02 -18.41
N GLU A 148 27.58 -7.84 -17.79
CA GLU A 148 27.15 -9.09 -17.17
C GLU A 148 26.19 -8.79 -16.00
N SER A 149 25.00 -9.38 -16.04
CA SER A 149 23.99 -9.19 -15.00
C SER A 149 24.50 -9.64 -13.63
N PRO A 150 24.13 -8.95 -12.54
CA PRO A 150 24.47 -9.41 -11.20
C PRO A 150 23.80 -10.76 -10.91
N PHE A 151 24.38 -11.53 -10.00
CA PHE A 151 23.84 -12.80 -9.55
C PHE A 151 23.29 -12.68 -8.13
N ILE A 152 22.01 -13.00 -7.94
CA ILE A 152 21.37 -12.99 -6.62
C ILE A 152 21.71 -14.30 -5.90
N THR A 153 22.45 -14.19 -4.79
CA THR A 153 22.98 -15.36 -4.07
C THR A 153 22.08 -15.81 -2.92
N GLU A 154 21.45 -14.86 -2.22
CA GLU A 154 20.70 -15.16 -1.00
C GLU A 154 19.48 -14.25 -0.87
N TRP A 155 18.31 -14.85 -0.68
CA TRP A 155 17.06 -14.14 -0.40
C TRP A 155 16.10 -15.02 0.40
N PRO A 156 15.22 -14.42 1.22
CA PRO A 156 14.17 -15.16 1.90
C PRO A 156 13.06 -15.53 0.90
N LYS A 157 12.75 -16.83 0.76
CA LYS A 157 11.56 -17.27 0.01
C LYS A 157 10.26 -16.87 0.70
N GLU A 158 10.29 -16.84 2.03
CA GLU A 158 9.19 -16.44 2.89
C GLU A 158 9.71 -15.44 3.94
N LEU A 159 8.91 -14.41 4.24
CA LEU A 159 9.23 -13.36 5.21
C LEU A 159 7.97 -13.05 6.03
N GLU A 160 8.09 -12.76 7.34
CA GLU A 160 6.92 -12.28 8.09
C GLU A 160 6.68 -10.79 7.86
N SER A 161 5.42 -10.39 7.80
CA SER A 161 5.00 -8.99 7.68
C SER A 161 5.57 -8.18 8.84
N GLY A 162 6.33 -7.13 8.52
CA GLY A 162 7.04 -6.32 9.52
C GLY A 162 8.49 -6.75 9.80
N GLU A 163 8.99 -7.79 9.15
CA GLU A 163 10.42 -8.13 9.13
C GLU A 163 11.17 -7.32 8.07
N GLN A 164 12.49 -7.20 8.26
CA GLN A 164 13.37 -6.50 7.34
C GLN A 164 13.69 -7.41 6.14
N LEU A 165 13.38 -6.98 4.92
CA LEU A 165 13.80 -7.70 3.72
C LEU A 165 15.26 -7.36 3.40
N ILE A 166 16.12 -8.39 3.38
CA ILE A 166 17.52 -8.31 3.00
C ILE A 166 17.78 -9.33 1.88
N ILE A 167 18.43 -8.88 0.81
CA ILE A 167 18.81 -9.69 -0.34
C ILE A 167 20.29 -9.46 -0.60
N LYS A 168 21.03 -10.54 -0.86
CA LYS A 168 22.46 -10.47 -1.19
C LYS A 168 22.71 -10.97 -2.60
N GLY A 169 23.72 -10.42 -3.23
CA GLY A 169 24.19 -10.87 -4.52
C GLY A 169 25.64 -10.51 -4.79
N THR A 170 26.09 -10.88 -5.97
CA THR A 170 27.45 -10.63 -6.47
C THR A 170 27.39 -10.09 -7.89
N THR A 171 28.41 -9.36 -8.30
CA THR A 171 28.60 -8.90 -9.67
C THR A 171 30.09 -8.93 -9.99
N LYS A 172 30.43 -9.02 -11.28
CA LYS A 172 31.82 -8.95 -11.73
C LYS A 172 32.43 -7.55 -11.57
N TYR A 173 31.60 -6.52 -11.40
CA TYR A 173 32.03 -5.13 -11.40
C TYR A 173 32.17 -4.59 -9.96
N PRO A 174 33.40 -4.29 -9.49
CA PRO A 174 33.62 -3.75 -8.16
C PRO A 174 33.19 -2.28 -8.07
N ASN A 175 32.70 -1.84 -6.91
CA ASN A 175 32.22 -0.48 -6.65
C ASN A 175 31.11 0.03 -7.60
N ALA A 176 30.52 -0.88 -8.37
CA ALA A 176 29.47 -0.58 -9.33
C ALA A 176 28.14 -0.33 -8.62
N GLN A 177 27.29 0.47 -9.25
CA GLN A 177 25.97 0.76 -8.73
C GLN A 177 25.03 -0.40 -9.07
N ILE A 178 24.29 -0.90 -8.08
CA ILE A 178 23.27 -1.91 -8.27
C ILE A 178 21.92 -1.21 -8.17
N ILE A 179 21.16 -1.24 -9.25
CA ILE A 179 19.80 -0.72 -9.30
C ILE A 179 18.87 -1.91 -9.10
N ALA A 180 18.08 -1.90 -8.04
CA ALA A 180 17.23 -3.01 -7.63
C ALA A 180 15.78 -2.56 -7.50
N TRP A 181 14.86 -3.39 -7.98
CA TRP A 181 13.43 -3.14 -7.92
C TRP A 181 12.75 -4.17 -7.02
N LEU A 182 11.80 -3.70 -6.23
CA LEU A 182 10.92 -4.52 -5.42
C LEU A 182 9.48 -4.11 -5.71
N GLU A 183 8.71 -5.03 -6.30
CA GLU A 183 7.35 -4.77 -6.78
C GLU A 183 6.39 -5.78 -6.17
N ARG A 184 5.23 -5.32 -5.70
CA ARG A 184 4.16 -6.17 -5.16
C ARG A 184 3.30 -6.70 -6.33
N GLN A 185 3.18 -8.01 -6.48
CA GLN A 185 2.61 -8.67 -7.67
C GLN A 185 1.10 -8.47 -7.85
N ASP A 186 0.38 -8.22 -6.76
CA ASP A 186 -1.05 -7.90 -6.72
C ASP A 186 -1.37 -6.44 -7.04
N GLU A 187 -0.35 -5.59 -7.25
CA GLU A 187 -0.55 -4.17 -7.53
C GLU A 187 -0.80 -3.89 -9.02
N TYR A 188 -0.27 -4.67 -9.99
CA TYR A 188 -0.64 -4.59 -11.42
C TYR A 188 -0.26 -5.86 -12.21
N PRO A 189 -1.17 -6.56 -12.91
CA PRO A 189 -0.85 -7.68 -13.80
C PRO A 189 -0.53 -7.22 -15.24
N SER A 190 0.44 -6.32 -15.43
CA SER A 190 0.78 -5.84 -16.78
C SER A 190 2.28 -5.71 -17.05
N ALA A 191 3.01 -6.79 -16.81
CA ALA A 191 4.19 -7.08 -17.63
C ALA A 191 3.72 -7.74 -18.95
N GLN A 192 2.95 -7.01 -19.76
CA GLN A 192 2.93 -7.30 -21.19
C GLN A 192 4.31 -6.91 -21.72
N ILE A 193 4.98 -7.90 -22.31
CA ILE A 193 6.19 -7.78 -23.11
C ILE A 193 6.00 -6.61 -24.08
N ILE A 194 6.69 -5.50 -23.86
CA ILE A 194 6.82 -4.44 -24.87
C ILE A 194 8.30 -4.34 -25.19
N THR A 195 8.60 -4.83 -26.38
CA THR A 195 9.79 -4.59 -27.17
C THR A 195 10.27 -3.14 -27.06
N GLY A 196 11.51 -2.95 -26.59
CA GLY A 196 12.44 -1.94 -27.13
C GLY A 196 12.11 -0.47 -26.97
N LEU A 197 11.28 -0.04 -26.01
CA LEU A 197 11.11 1.38 -25.69
C LEU A 197 11.21 1.58 -24.18
N GLU A 198 12.12 2.46 -23.78
CA GLU A 198 12.44 2.88 -22.41
C GLU A 198 11.16 3.02 -21.57
N ARG A 199 11.01 2.20 -20.52
CA ARG A 199 10.06 2.50 -19.47
C ARG A 199 10.75 3.19 -18.31
N GLN A 200 10.41 4.46 -18.17
CA GLN A 200 10.31 5.14 -16.89
C GLN A 200 9.08 4.55 -16.16
N ASP A 201 9.20 3.31 -15.66
CA ASP A 201 8.12 2.66 -14.89
C ASP A 201 8.04 3.28 -13.49
N GLU A 202 7.13 4.23 -13.31
CA GLU A 202 6.83 4.88 -12.01
C GLU A 202 6.19 3.93 -10.97
N ALA A 203 5.85 2.69 -11.34
CA ALA A 203 5.20 1.73 -10.43
C ALA A 203 6.18 0.94 -9.55
N ALA A 204 7.39 0.65 -10.04
CA ALA A 204 8.39 -0.09 -9.28
C ALA A 204 9.40 0.89 -8.66
N LYS A 205 9.34 1.08 -7.34
CA LYS A 205 10.33 1.91 -6.63
C LYS A 205 11.70 1.25 -6.73
N SER A 206 12.53 1.76 -7.64
CA SER A 206 13.93 1.36 -7.76
C SER A 206 14.74 1.92 -6.60
N ARG A 207 15.75 1.17 -6.18
CA ARG A 207 16.73 1.60 -5.18
C ARG A 207 18.11 1.35 -5.71
N THR A 208 19.04 2.15 -5.23
CA THR A 208 20.43 2.02 -5.60
C THR A 208 21.26 1.63 -4.38
N THR A 209 22.08 0.59 -4.54
CA THR A 209 23.15 0.23 -3.61
C THR A 209 24.45 0.13 -4.40
N ARG A 210 25.58 -0.14 -3.74
CA ARG A 210 26.87 -0.36 -4.41
C ARG A 210 27.43 -1.73 -4.08
N SER A 211 28.10 -2.33 -5.05
CA SER A 211 28.95 -3.48 -4.79
C SER A 211 30.22 -3.06 -4.06
N ASP A 212 30.78 -3.96 -3.27
CA ASP A 212 32.09 -3.77 -2.65
C ASP A 212 33.23 -4.04 -3.66
N LYS A 213 34.46 -4.02 -3.16
CA LYS A 213 35.69 -4.28 -3.95
C LYS A 213 35.76 -5.70 -4.54
N ASP A 214 35.02 -6.64 -3.97
CA ASP A 214 34.98 -8.05 -4.36
C ASP A 214 33.70 -8.32 -5.20
N GLY A 215 32.89 -7.30 -5.47
CA GLY A 215 31.67 -7.39 -6.25
C GLY A 215 30.44 -7.82 -5.45
N ASN A 216 30.52 -7.97 -4.12
CA ASN A 216 29.36 -8.35 -3.31
C ASN A 216 28.48 -7.13 -3.02
N PHE A 217 27.17 -7.32 -2.98
CA PHE A 217 26.22 -6.27 -2.60
C PHE A 217 25.13 -6.79 -1.67
N ILE A 218 24.59 -5.87 -0.88
CA ILE A 218 23.46 -6.11 0.00
C ILE A 218 22.39 -5.07 -0.32
N PHE A 219 21.20 -5.56 -0.61
CA PHE A 219 19.99 -4.78 -0.72
C PHE A 219 19.17 -4.93 0.56
N ALA A 220 18.69 -3.82 1.11
CA ALA A 220 17.77 -3.78 2.23
C ALA A 220 16.59 -2.85 1.89
N ALA A 221 15.36 -3.31 2.08
CA ALA A 221 14.17 -2.48 1.86
C ALA A 221 14.00 -1.44 2.98
N ASP A 222 13.79 -0.15 2.70
CA ASP A 222 13.59 0.84 3.81
C ASP A 222 12.32 0.57 4.60
N GLU A 223 11.26 0.19 3.88
CA GLU A 223 9.99 -0.15 4.48
C GLU A 223 9.87 -1.67 4.58
N LYS A 224 9.44 -2.10 5.76
CA LYS A 224 9.13 -3.51 6.02
C LYS A 224 7.93 -3.89 5.16
N PRO A 225 8.06 -4.87 4.25
CA PRO A 225 7.00 -5.20 3.34
C PRO A 225 5.78 -5.72 4.11
N LYS A 226 4.60 -5.39 3.57
CA LYS A 226 3.31 -5.87 4.07
C LYS A 226 3.03 -7.26 3.52
N ASP A 227 1.96 -7.88 3.98
CA ASP A 227 1.50 -9.15 3.45
C ASP A 227 1.21 -9.08 1.95
N GLY A 228 1.80 -10.02 1.19
CA GLY A 228 1.72 -10.04 -0.27
C GLY A 228 2.83 -10.86 -0.92
N VAL A 229 2.76 -10.97 -2.24
CA VAL A 229 3.81 -11.61 -3.05
C VAL A 229 4.60 -10.50 -3.74
N TYR A 230 5.92 -10.53 -3.58
CA TYR A 230 6.82 -9.54 -4.15
C TYR A 230 7.71 -10.16 -5.20
N GLY A 231 7.91 -9.45 -6.31
CA GLY A 231 8.93 -9.73 -7.28
C GLY A 231 10.15 -8.82 -7.07
N PHE A 232 11.34 -9.38 -7.20
CA PHE A 232 12.59 -8.65 -7.09
C PHE A 232 13.50 -8.95 -8.29
N TRP A 233 14.13 -7.91 -8.83
CA TRP A 233 15.17 -8.02 -9.85
C TRP A 233 16.16 -6.88 -9.71
N ALA A 234 17.35 -7.05 -10.26
CA ALA A 234 18.40 -6.03 -10.19
C ALA A 234 19.15 -5.91 -11.52
N GLU A 235 19.81 -4.79 -11.74
CA GLU A 235 20.81 -4.59 -12.78
C GLU A 235 22.03 -3.90 -12.19
N VAL A 236 23.18 -4.03 -12.84
CA VAL A 236 24.40 -3.31 -12.48
C VAL A 236 24.65 -2.18 -13.47
N MET A 237 25.16 -1.06 -12.95
CA MET A 237 25.63 0.08 -13.72
C MET A 237 27.04 0.45 -13.26
N ASP A 238 27.97 0.56 -14.21
CA ASP A 238 29.34 0.98 -13.93
C ASP A 238 29.49 2.52 -13.88
N GLU A 239 30.71 3.00 -13.66
CA GLU A 239 31.00 4.45 -13.57
C GLU A 239 30.85 5.20 -14.91
N ARG A 240 30.89 4.48 -16.04
CA ARG A 240 30.68 5.03 -17.39
C ARG A 240 29.19 5.21 -17.70
N GLY A 241 28.33 4.58 -16.90
CA GLY A 241 26.89 4.49 -17.13
C GLY A 241 26.49 3.29 -17.99
N ALA A 242 27.41 2.35 -18.25
CA ALA A 242 27.09 1.10 -18.93
C ALA A 242 26.22 0.24 -18.02
N LYS A 243 25.25 -0.46 -18.58
CA LYS A 243 24.28 -1.24 -17.79
C LYS A 243 24.24 -2.70 -18.20
N SER A 244 23.88 -3.57 -17.26
CA SER A 244 23.52 -4.95 -17.58
C SER A 244 22.07 -5.06 -18.02
N LEU A 245 21.69 -6.22 -18.54
CA LEU A 245 20.28 -6.61 -18.52
C LEU A 245 19.83 -6.87 -17.07
N PRO A 246 18.53 -6.73 -16.77
CA PRO A 246 17.99 -7.13 -15.48
C PRO A 246 18.22 -8.63 -15.19
N THR A 247 18.38 -8.97 -13.92
CA THR A 247 18.38 -10.37 -13.47
C THR A 247 17.02 -11.02 -13.74
N GLU A 248 16.99 -12.35 -13.73
CA GLU A 248 15.73 -13.07 -13.58
C GLU A 248 14.99 -12.58 -12.31
N LYS A 249 13.67 -12.46 -12.44
CA LYS A 249 12.81 -11.98 -11.35
C LYS A 249 12.60 -13.09 -10.34
N ILE A 250 13.06 -12.87 -9.11
CA ILE A 250 12.82 -13.78 -7.98
C ILE A 250 11.53 -13.40 -7.26
N THR A 251 10.93 -14.36 -6.56
CA THR A 251 9.66 -14.16 -5.83
C THR A 251 9.84 -14.37 -4.33
N ILE A 252 9.21 -13.49 -3.55
CA ILE A 252 9.26 -13.46 -2.09
C ILE A 252 7.82 -13.41 -1.56
N ALA A 253 7.43 -14.37 -0.72
CA ALA A 253 6.11 -14.41 -0.10
C ALA A 253 6.15 -13.80 1.31
N VAL A 254 5.46 -12.68 1.51
CA VAL A 254 5.36 -12.02 2.82
C VAL A 254 4.07 -12.46 3.51
N LYS A 255 4.21 -13.21 4.60
CA LYS A 255 3.09 -13.80 5.34
C LYS A 255 2.68 -12.90 6.52
N PRO A 256 1.40 -12.90 6.93
CA PRO A 256 0.99 -12.18 8.14
C PRO A 256 1.75 -12.67 9.37
N SER A 257 2.20 -11.74 10.22
CA SER A 257 2.94 -12.08 11.45
C SER A 257 2.12 -13.02 12.35
N ALA A 258 2.81 -14.00 12.95
CA ALA A 258 2.20 -14.97 13.86
C ALA A 258 1.46 -14.33 15.04
N PHE A 259 1.85 -13.11 15.46
CA PHE A 259 1.23 -12.39 16.58
C PHE A 259 -0.26 -12.05 16.32
N LEU A 260 -0.61 -11.67 15.08
CA LEU A 260 -2.01 -11.40 14.70
C LEU A 260 -2.88 -12.68 14.71
N ARG A 261 -2.28 -13.85 14.46
CA ARG A 261 -2.97 -15.15 14.58
C ARG A 261 -3.27 -15.52 16.04
N ILE A 262 -2.47 -15.05 16.99
CA ILE A 262 -2.63 -15.35 18.41
C ILE A 262 -3.61 -14.36 19.06
N GLY A 263 -3.42 -13.05 18.83
CA GLY A 263 -4.26 -11.99 19.42
C GLY A 263 -5.74 -12.07 19.02
N SER A 264 -6.04 -12.42 17.76
CA SER A 264 -7.43 -12.59 17.31
C SER A 264 -8.14 -13.77 17.98
N LYS A 265 -7.41 -14.82 18.37
CA LYS A 265 -7.98 -15.97 19.09
C LYS A 265 -8.19 -15.70 20.58
N THR A 266 -7.32 -14.94 21.23
CA THR A 266 -7.46 -14.61 22.67
C THR A 266 -8.52 -13.56 22.95
N ILE A 267 -8.77 -12.61 22.05
CA ILE A 267 -9.82 -11.58 22.22
C ILE A 267 -11.22 -12.23 22.32
N ASN A 268 -11.50 -13.27 21.52
CA ASN A 268 -12.76 -14.00 21.59
C ASN A 268 -12.91 -14.83 22.88
N LEU A 269 -11.80 -15.30 23.46
CA LEU A 269 -11.85 -16.02 24.73
C LEU A 269 -12.16 -15.06 25.88
N LEU A 270 -11.57 -13.85 25.88
CA LEU A 270 -11.83 -12.83 26.90
C LEU A 270 -13.26 -12.30 26.84
N SER A 271 -13.81 -12.07 25.64
CA SER A 271 -15.17 -11.53 25.48
C SER A 271 -16.27 -12.48 25.98
N VAL A 272 -16.01 -13.79 25.98
CA VAL A 272 -16.92 -14.82 26.51
C VAL A 272 -16.60 -15.14 27.97
N ALA A 273 -15.33 -15.19 28.37
CA ALA A 273 -14.94 -15.55 29.73
C ALA A 273 -15.33 -14.51 30.78
N VAL A 274 -15.15 -13.21 30.50
CA VAL A 274 -15.48 -12.12 31.44
C VAL A 274 -16.96 -12.12 31.84
N PRO A 275 -17.95 -12.18 30.91
CA PRO A 275 -19.36 -12.24 31.30
C PRO A 275 -19.73 -13.54 32.02
N ILE A 276 -19.08 -14.68 31.72
CA ILE A 276 -19.29 -15.93 32.46
C ILE A 276 -18.80 -15.81 33.91
N ILE A 277 -17.60 -15.26 34.12
CA ILE A 277 -17.06 -15.03 35.46
C ILE A 277 -17.96 -14.06 36.23
N ALA A 278 -18.43 -12.98 35.59
CA ALA A 278 -19.37 -12.04 36.20
C ALA A 278 -20.70 -12.71 36.59
N LEU A 279 -21.23 -13.61 35.75
CA LEU A 279 -22.41 -14.43 36.04
C LEU A 279 -22.20 -15.36 37.23
N ILE A 280 -21.03 -16.02 37.32
CA ILE A 280 -20.70 -16.90 38.45
C ILE A 280 -20.63 -16.09 39.74
N VAL A 281 -19.96 -14.93 39.73
CA VAL A 281 -19.88 -14.04 40.90
C VAL A 281 -21.26 -13.53 41.31
N LEU A 282 -22.10 -13.14 40.36
CA LEU A 282 -23.49 -12.73 40.61
C LEU A 282 -24.30 -13.88 41.22
N MET A 283 -24.15 -15.10 40.70
CA MET A 283 -24.84 -16.28 41.20
C MET A 283 -24.43 -16.61 42.63
N LEU A 284 -23.13 -16.57 42.94
CA LEU A 284 -22.61 -16.75 44.30
C LEU A 284 -23.15 -15.67 45.25
N PHE A 285 -23.23 -14.42 44.80
CA PHE A 285 -23.81 -13.33 45.59
C PHE A 285 -25.31 -13.55 45.89
N VAL A 286 -26.10 -14.00 44.90
CA VAL A 286 -27.52 -14.32 45.09
C VAL A 286 -27.72 -15.45 46.09
N VAL A 287 -26.92 -16.52 45.99
CA VAL A 287 -26.97 -17.65 46.92
C VAL A 287 -26.62 -17.19 48.34
N TRP A 288 -25.53 -16.42 48.48
CA TRP A 288 -25.10 -15.89 49.77
C TRP A 288 -26.17 -14.98 50.40
N TYR A 289 -26.72 -14.05 49.62
CA TYR A 289 -27.76 -13.14 50.07
C TYR A 289 -29.05 -13.86 50.46
N GLY A 290 -29.47 -14.84 49.65
CA GLY A 290 -30.63 -15.68 49.93
C GLY A 290 -30.47 -16.47 51.23
N TRP A 291 -29.31 -17.09 51.43
CA TRP A 291 -29.01 -17.85 52.63
C TRP A 291 -28.98 -16.97 53.89
N HIS A 292 -28.38 -15.78 53.79
CA HIS A 292 -28.37 -14.81 54.87
C HIS A 292 -29.79 -14.35 55.26
N LYS A 293 -30.62 -14.00 54.27
CA LYS A 293 -32.02 -13.57 54.50
C LYS A 293 -32.88 -14.70 55.07
N PHE A 294 -32.71 -15.93 54.57
CA PHE A 294 -33.42 -17.11 55.06
C PHE A 294 -33.06 -17.43 56.52
N ASN A 295 -31.78 -17.35 56.89
CA ASN A 295 -31.35 -17.56 58.27
C ASN A 295 -31.90 -16.52 59.24
N LEU A 296 -32.05 -15.26 58.80
CA LEU A 296 -32.71 -14.22 59.58
C LEU A 296 -34.22 -14.48 59.74
N PHE A 297 -34.89 -14.92 58.68
CA PHE A 297 -36.31 -15.27 58.71
C PHE A 297 -36.59 -16.48 59.62
N LYS A 298 -35.76 -17.53 59.54
CA LYS A 298 -35.84 -18.71 60.42
C LYS A 298 -35.70 -18.35 61.90
N LYS A 299 -34.83 -17.39 62.24
CA LYS A 299 -34.68 -16.90 63.62
C LYS A 299 -35.92 -16.18 64.14
N ARG A 300 -36.63 -15.40 63.30
CA ARG A 300 -37.88 -14.73 63.69
C ARG A 300 -39.02 -15.73 63.87
N LEU A 301 -39.18 -16.65 62.92
CA LEU A 301 -40.20 -17.70 62.99
C LEU A 301 -40.06 -18.58 64.23
N ARG A 302 -38.84 -18.99 64.59
CA ARG A 302 -38.62 -19.77 65.83
C ARG A 302 -39.09 -19.04 67.09
N LYS A 303 -38.92 -17.72 67.13
CA LYS A 303 -39.32 -16.91 68.27
C LYS A 303 -40.85 -16.77 68.34
N GLU A 304 -41.49 -16.44 67.22
CA GLU A 304 -42.94 -16.28 67.14
C GLU A 304 -43.70 -17.61 67.35
N VAL A 305 -43.19 -18.72 66.82
CA VAL A 305 -43.79 -20.05 67.03
C VAL A 305 -43.64 -20.50 68.49
N GLY A 306 -42.49 -20.24 69.13
CA GLY A 306 -42.28 -20.56 70.56
C GLY A 306 -43.16 -19.73 71.50
N GLU A 307 -43.37 -18.44 71.20
CA GLU A 307 -44.28 -17.58 71.96
C GLU A 307 -45.74 -18.03 71.79
N ALA A 308 -46.15 -18.39 70.57
CA ALA A 308 -47.48 -18.95 70.30
C ALA A 308 -47.70 -20.29 71.01
N GLU A 309 -46.71 -21.19 71.00
CA GLU A 309 -46.75 -22.49 71.70
C GLU A 309 -46.95 -22.31 73.21
N GLN A 310 -46.17 -21.43 73.84
CA GLN A 310 -46.28 -21.16 75.27
C GLN A 310 -47.65 -20.56 75.65
N ALA A 311 -48.17 -19.65 74.83
CA ALA A 311 -49.49 -19.07 75.04
C ALA A 311 -50.60 -20.13 74.92
N LEU A 312 -50.51 -21.01 73.92
CA LEU A 312 -51.46 -22.10 73.69
C LEU A 312 -51.43 -23.13 74.82
N HIS A 313 -50.24 -23.49 75.29
CA HIS A 313 -50.07 -24.42 76.42
C HIS A 313 -50.67 -23.85 77.71
N LYS A 314 -50.47 -22.55 77.98
CA LYS A 314 -51.06 -21.88 79.15
C LYS A 314 -52.59 -21.81 79.07
N ALA A 315 -53.14 -21.47 77.91
CA ALA A 315 -54.59 -21.42 77.69
C ALA A 315 -55.25 -22.80 77.85
N PHE A 316 -54.62 -23.85 77.30
CA PHE A 316 -55.12 -25.21 77.43
C PHE A 316 -55.09 -25.72 78.88
N ASN A 317 -54.02 -25.44 79.63
CA ASN A 317 -53.92 -25.84 81.04
C ASN A 317 -54.99 -25.17 81.92
N LEU A 318 -55.26 -23.87 81.70
CA LEU A 318 -56.33 -23.18 82.42
C LEU A 318 -57.71 -23.79 82.12
N LEU A 319 -57.98 -24.06 80.84
CA LEU A 319 -59.24 -24.68 80.42
C LEU A 319 -59.40 -26.11 80.96
N ARG A 320 -58.30 -26.88 81.03
CA ARG A 320 -58.26 -28.19 81.67
C ARG A 320 -58.63 -28.11 83.15
N GLU A 321 -58.01 -27.19 83.90
CA GLU A 321 -58.30 -27.01 85.33
C GLU A 321 -59.77 -26.69 85.57
N GLU A 322 -60.34 -25.78 84.77
CA GLU A 322 -61.75 -25.37 84.88
C GLU A 322 -62.72 -26.52 84.56
N ILE A 323 -62.46 -27.30 83.50
CA ILE A 323 -63.26 -28.49 83.18
C ILE A 323 -63.13 -29.57 84.25
N GLN A 324 -61.93 -29.77 84.82
CA GLN A 324 -61.74 -30.71 85.93
C GLN A 324 -62.47 -30.29 87.21
N GLU A 325 -62.54 -28.99 87.51
CA GLU A 325 -63.35 -28.49 88.62
C GLU A 325 -64.84 -28.75 88.40
N GLN A 326 -65.36 -28.51 87.19
CA GLN A 326 -66.76 -28.81 86.86
C GLN A 326 -67.06 -30.32 86.99
N ILE A 327 -66.15 -31.19 86.54
CA ILE A 327 -66.25 -32.64 86.75
C ILE A 327 -66.26 -32.98 88.25
N LYS A 328 -65.38 -32.36 89.07
CA LYS A 328 -65.35 -32.58 90.53
C LYS A 328 -66.64 -32.13 91.23
N LEU A 329 -67.23 -31.01 90.81
CA LEU A 329 -68.50 -30.52 91.34
C LEU A 329 -69.66 -31.48 91.01
N LEU A 330 -69.70 -32.00 89.78
CA LEU A 330 -70.66 -33.00 89.35
C LEU A 330 -70.45 -34.36 90.07
N GLU A 331 -69.20 -34.77 90.33
CA GLU A 331 -68.90 -35.97 91.14
C GLU A 331 -69.27 -35.81 92.62
N LYS A 332 -69.03 -34.63 93.21
CA LYS A 332 -69.50 -34.33 94.58
C LYS A 332 -71.02 -34.38 94.68
N THR A 333 -71.73 -33.95 93.62
CA THR A 333 -73.19 -33.99 93.55
C THR A 333 -73.70 -35.42 93.47
N ARG A 334 -73.05 -36.28 92.68
CA ARG A 334 -73.29 -37.74 92.60
C ARG A 334 -73.20 -38.45 93.94
N ASN A 335 -72.27 -38.02 94.81
CA ASN A 335 -72.06 -38.65 96.11
C ASN A 335 -73.07 -38.21 97.17
N LYS A 336 -73.81 -37.12 96.95
CA LYS A 336 -74.85 -36.60 97.87
C LYS A 336 -76.27 -36.95 97.43
N ARG A 337 -76.54 -37.07 96.13
CA ARG A 337 -77.79 -37.55 95.53
C ARG A 337 -77.47 -38.37 94.29
N GLY A 338 -78.29 -39.38 93.96
CA GLY A 338 -78.14 -40.09 92.68
C GLY A 338 -78.28 -39.10 91.51
N LEU A 339 -77.29 -39.09 90.60
CA LEU A 339 -77.34 -38.25 89.39
C LEU A 339 -78.51 -38.68 88.49
N THR A 340 -79.13 -37.73 87.80
CA THR A 340 -80.08 -38.08 86.73
C THR A 340 -79.37 -38.73 85.55
N LYS A 341 -80.12 -39.42 84.67
CA LYS A 341 -79.54 -40.08 83.48
C LYS A 341 -78.84 -39.06 82.56
N GLU A 342 -79.32 -37.81 82.49
CA GLU A 342 -78.66 -36.75 81.73
C GLU A 342 -77.34 -36.31 82.36
N GLU A 343 -77.29 -36.11 83.69
CA GLU A 343 -76.09 -35.69 84.41
C GLU A 343 -74.96 -36.75 84.32
N GLN A 344 -75.30 -38.04 84.41
CA GLN A 344 -74.34 -39.13 84.17
C GLN A 344 -73.78 -39.14 82.75
N LYS A 345 -74.63 -38.85 81.75
CA LYS A 345 -74.21 -38.77 80.36
C LYS A 345 -73.25 -37.59 80.14
N ILE A 346 -73.57 -36.43 80.70
CA ILE A 346 -72.74 -35.21 80.62
C ILE A 346 -71.38 -35.43 81.29
N LEU A 347 -71.34 -36.04 82.48
CA LEU A 347 -70.08 -36.30 83.17
C LEU A 347 -69.17 -37.28 82.41
N LYS A 348 -69.77 -38.33 81.82
CA LYS A 348 -69.04 -39.28 80.98
C LYS A 348 -68.53 -38.62 79.69
N GLN A 349 -69.33 -37.72 79.10
CA GLN A 349 -68.98 -36.96 77.90
C GLN A 349 -67.83 -35.98 78.19
N LEU A 350 -67.93 -35.15 79.24
CA LEU A 350 -66.89 -34.19 79.63
C LEU A 350 -65.55 -34.85 79.95
N LYS A 351 -65.55 -35.99 80.65
CA LYS A 351 -64.31 -36.75 80.89
C LYS A 351 -63.69 -37.25 79.60
N LYS A 352 -64.50 -37.78 78.68
CA LYS A 352 -64.03 -38.28 77.40
C LYS A 352 -63.48 -37.15 76.52
N ASP A 353 -64.21 -36.05 76.42
CA ASP A 353 -63.84 -34.91 75.58
C ASP A 353 -62.56 -34.23 76.12
N LEU A 354 -62.38 -34.16 77.44
CA LEU A 354 -61.14 -33.67 78.05
C LEU A 354 -59.94 -34.59 77.76
N ASP A 355 -60.12 -35.92 77.90
CA ASP A 355 -59.06 -36.90 77.61
C ASP A 355 -58.67 -36.89 76.12
N ASP A 356 -59.66 -36.78 75.22
CA ASP A 356 -59.43 -36.73 73.77
C ASP A 356 -58.72 -35.40 73.39
N ALA A 357 -59.11 -34.28 74.00
CA ALA A 357 -58.44 -32.99 73.81
C ALA A 357 -57.00 -32.98 74.35
N GLU A 358 -56.75 -33.56 75.53
CA GLU A 358 -55.41 -33.66 76.11
C GLU A 358 -54.48 -34.50 75.23
N ARG A 359 -55.00 -35.61 74.68
CA ARG A 359 -54.23 -36.48 73.79
C ARG A 359 -53.92 -35.82 72.45
N PHE A 360 -54.87 -35.06 71.89
CA PHE A 360 -54.69 -34.36 70.62
C PHE A 360 -53.74 -33.17 70.74
N VAL A 361 -54.01 -32.25 71.68
CA VAL A 361 -53.18 -31.05 71.89
C VAL A 361 -51.78 -31.42 72.36
N GLY A 362 -51.64 -32.41 73.23
CA GLY A 362 -50.34 -32.91 73.66
C GLY A 362 -49.50 -33.52 72.53
N LYS A 363 -50.14 -34.12 71.52
CA LYS A 363 -49.44 -34.65 70.33
C LYS A 363 -49.01 -33.53 69.38
N GLU A 364 -49.92 -32.62 69.04
CA GLU A 364 -49.66 -31.51 68.12
C GLU A 364 -48.55 -30.57 68.65
N LEU A 365 -48.55 -30.26 69.94
CA LEU A 365 -47.47 -29.46 70.56
C LEU A 365 -46.11 -30.16 70.45
N LYS A 366 -46.07 -31.49 70.65
CA LYS A 366 -44.83 -32.27 70.59
C LYS A 366 -44.29 -32.42 69.17
N ASP A 367 -45.17 -32.41 68.17
CA ASP A 367 -44.79 -32.45 66.76
C ASP A 367 -44.26 -31.09 66.28
N ILE A 368 -44.88 -29.98 66.74
CA ILE A 368 -44.37 -28.61 66.51
C ILE A 368 -42.97 -28.42 67.13
N GLU A 369 -42.74 -28.87 68.37
CA GLU A 369 -41.42 -28.76 69.03
C GLU A 369 -40.31 -29.49 68.26
N LYS A 370 -40.65 -30.59 67.57
CA LYS A 370 -39.70 -31.36 66.75
C LYS A 370 -39.41 -30.71 65.39
N GLU A 371 -40.39 -30.09 64.75
CA GLU A 371 -40.21 -29.44 63.44
C GLU A 371 -39.50 -28.09 63.54
N VAL A 372 -39.60 -27.42 64.70
CA VAL A 372 -39.01 -26.10 64.93
C VAL A 372 -37.51 -26.18 65.31
N LYS A 373 -37.06 -27.28 65.93
CA LYS A 373 -35.64 -27.56 66.26
C LYS A 373 -34.74 -27.67 65.03
#